data_AF-A0A068X2K0-F1
#
_entry.id   AF-A0A068X2K0-F1
#
_cell.length_a   1.000
_cell.length_b   1.000
_cell.length_c   1.000
_cell.angle_alpha   90.00
_cell.angle_beta   90.00
_cell.angle_gamma   90.00
#
_symmetry.space_group_name_H-M   'P 1'
#
loop_
_entity.id
_entity.type
_entity.pdbx_description
1 polymer ?
#
loop_
_entity_poly.entity_id
_entity_poly.type
_entity_poly.pdbx_seq_one_letter_code
_entity_poly.pdbx_strand_id
1 'polypeptide(L)'
;MVDQSFIIEGLNKQFKLIEGTRKKWDSAVLRSGEVYTSLAYNLMRESVSIKSGSQGDELWSLKLIPQCSAACRLFLAGDPIRAARLAAARQIEEDFDSLESILQSLQECVESVEKAVQRLAALRKLKVNPTAAAIVPASPLISPSRRKAKRGGNRKDGDGGRALMAQHVPWSVLQEEAEALVHRLREDVAFREGLVRALVPTTANTVSGGSGEIDRGSPQYLCFLWREAHQIVKWENLLDLTEHVCEVTAT
;
A
#
# COMPACT_ATOMS: atom_id res chain seq x y z
N MET A 1 -29.03 18.97 16.82
CA MET A 1 -28.62 17.55 16.97
C MET A 1 -28.17 17.09 15.59
N VAL A 2 -26.96 16.55 15.46
CA VAL A 2 -26.52 15.93 14.20
C VAL A 2 -27.22 14.59 14.08
N ASP A 3 -27.84 14.32 12.93
CA ASP A 3 -28.53 13.07 12.67
C ASP A 3 -27.52 11.90 12.62
N GLN A 4 -27.87 10.74 13.18
CA GLN A 4 -27.04 9.55 13.11
C GLN A 4 -26.79 9.11 11.66
N SER A 5 -27.76 9.37 10.78
CA SER A 5 -27.64 9.14 9.33
C SER A 5 -26.45 9.88 8.71
N PHE A 6 -26.22 11.13 9.12
CA PHE A 6 -25.11 11.96 8.65
C PHE A 6 -23.74 11.43 9.09
N ILE A 7 -23.66 10.89 10.31
CA ILE A 7 -22.42 10.30 10.84
C ILE A 7 -22.07 9.02 10.08
N ILE A 8 -23.07 8.16 9.82
CA ILE A 8 -22.91 6.92 9.06
C ILE A 8 -22.50 7.21 7.62
N GLU A 9 -23.15 8.17 6.96
CA GLU A 9 -22.79 8.58 5.60
C GLU A 9 -21.36 9.14 5.53
N GLY A 10 -20.97 9.97 6.50
CA GLY A 10 -19.61 10.52 6.60
C GLY A 10 -18.54 9.43 6.78
N LEU A 11 -18.83 8.42 7.59
CA LEU A 11 -17.97 7.27 7.84
C LEU A 11 -17.82 6.41 6.57
N ASN A 12 -18.94 6.07 5.91
CA ASN A 12 -18.92 5.35 4.63
C ASN A 12 -18.14 6.08 3.54
N LYS A 13 -18.22 7.42 3.50
CA LYS A 13 -17.43 8.25 2.57
C LYS A 13 -15.93 8.13 2.82
N GLN A 14 -15.48 8.14 4.08
CA GLN A 14 -14.06 8.00 4.39
C GLN A 14 -13.55 6.60 4.07
N PHE A 15 -14.34 5.58 4.36
CA PHE A 15 -13.97 4.19 4.05
C PHE A 15 -13.85 3.92 2.56
N LYS A 16 -14.80 4.39 1.75
CA LYS A 16 -14.68 4.30 0.28
C LYS A 16 -13.44 5.01 -0.25
N LEU A 17 -13.04 6.12 0.38
CA LEU A 17 -11.82 6.83 -0.01
C LEU A 17 -10.56 6.02 0.37
N ILE A 18 -10.52 5.40 1.55
CA ILE A 18 -9.42 4.54 1.99
C ILE A 18 -9.30 3.32 1.05
N GLU A 19 -10.41 2.65 0.75
CA GLU A 19 -10.45 1.51 -0.17
C GLU A 19 -10.01 1.91 -1.60
N GLY A 20 -10.48 3.06 -2.08
CA GLY A 20 -10.04 3.62 -3.36
C GLY A 20 -8.56 3.97 -3.38
N THR A 21 -8.01 4.40 -2.25
CA THR A 21 -6.58 4.73 -2.11
C THR A 21 -5.72 3.46 -2.09
N ARG A 22 -6.17 2.38 -1.45
CA ARG A 22 -5.50 1.07 -1.50
C ARG A 22 -5.22 0.61 -2.94
N LYS A 23 -6.21 0.70 -3.84
CA LYS A 23 -6.02 0.27 -5.24
C LYS A 23 -4.92 1.04 -5.96
N LYS A 24 -4.80 2.35 -5.67
CA LYS A 24 -3.72 3.19 -6.22
C LYS A 24 -2.38 2.82 -5.61
N TRP A 25 -2.34 2.61 -4.30
CA TRP A 25 -1.17 2.16 -3.57
C TRP A 25 -0.62 0.86 -4.14
N ASP A 26 -1.46 -0.18 -4.24
CA ASP A 26 -1.05 -1.51 -4.71
C ASP A 26 -0.48 -1.46 -6.13
N SER A 27 -1.10 -0.69 -7.02
CA SER A 27 -0.62 -0.46 -8.39
C SER A 27 0.73 0.27 -8.43
N ALA A 28 0.87 1.33 -7.63
CA ALA A 28 2.12 2.09 -7.53
C ALA A 28 3.25 1.23 -6.95
N VAL A 29 2.97 0.44 -5.91
CA VAL A 29 3.94 -0.49 -5.32
C VAL A 29 4.41 -1.53 -6.34
N LEU A 30 3.50 -2.16 -7.07
CA LEU A 30 3.84 -3.14 -8.11
C LEU A 30 4.76 -2.53 -9.17
N ARG A 31 4.35 -1.40 -9.75
CA ARG A 31 5.13 -0.67 -10.76
C ARG A 31 6.49 -0.25 -10.21
N SER A 32 6.55 0.23 -8.97
CA SER A 32 7.80 0.61 -8.33
C SER A 32 8.78 -0.56 -8.23
N GLY A 33 8.27 -1.78 -7.99
CA GLY A 33 9.10 -2.99 -7.92
C GLY A 33 9.75 -3.35 -9.25
N GLU A 34 9.04 -3.17 -10.36
CA GLU A 34 9.57 -3.40 -11.70
C GLU A 34 10.70 -2.40 -12.02
N VAL A 35 10.46 -1.11 -11.78
CA VAL A 35 11.43 -0.05 -12.03
C VAL A 35 12.65 -0.19 -11.13
N TYR A 36 12.45 -0.43 -9.82
CA TYR A 36 13.55 -0.62 -8.88
C TYR A 36 14.44 -1.81 -9.24
N THR A 37 13.82 -2.91 -9.68
CA THR A 37 14.54 -4.09 -10.14
C THR A 37 15.33 -3.79 -11.42
N SER A 38 14.72 -3.13 -12.41
CA SER A 38 15.41 -2.66 -13.62
C SER A 38 16.64 -1.83 -13.29
N LEU A 39 16.47 -0.82 -12.41
CA LEU A 39 17.54 0.06 -11.98
C LEU A 39 18.70 -0.71 -11.35
N ALA A 40 18.40 -1.62 -10.41
CA ALA A 40 19.41 -2.42 -9.73
C ALA A 40 20.24 -3.26 -10.71
N TYR A 41 19.59 -3.93 -11.67
CA TYR A 41 20.29 -4.73 -12.68
C TYR A 41 21.11 -3.87 -13.65
N ASN A 42 20.59 -2.72 -14.07
CA ASN A 42 21.30 -1.80 -14.96
C ASN A 42 22.55 -1.23 -14.27
N LEU A 43 22.43 -0.81 -13.00
CA LEU A 43 23.56 -0.34 -12.19
C LEU A 43 24.62 -1.43 -11.97
N MET A 44 24.21 -2.66 -11.64
CA MET A 44 25.13 -3.80 -11.52
C MET A 44 25.89 -4.07 -12.81
N ARG A 45 25.19 -4.07 -13.95
CA ARG A 45 25.79 -4.34 -15.25
C ARG A 45 26.84 -3.28 -15.62
N GLU A 46 26.51 -2.00 -15.46
CA GLU A 46 27.44 -0.91 -15.78
C GLU A 46 28.64 -0.88 -14.83
N SER A 47 28.42 -1.13 -13.55
CA SER A 47 29.50 -1.14 -12.55
C SER A 47 30.50 -2.31 -12.75
N VAL A 48 30.03 -3.49 -13.16
CA VAL A 48 30.92 -4.61 -13.55
C VAL A 48 31.71 -4.27 -14.81
N SER A 49 31.10 -3.62 -15.82
CA SER A 49 31.80 -3.23 -17.06
C SER A 49 32.93 -2.23 -16.84
N ILE A 50 32.88 -1.43 -15.76
CA ILE A 50 33.94 -0.46 -15.42
C ILE A 50 35.14 -1.18 -14.80
N LYS A 51 34.90 -2.20 -13.95
CA LYS A 51 35.97 -2.86 -13.18
C LYS A 51 36.77 -3.88 -13.97
N SER A 52 36.14 -4.57 -14.93
CA SER A 52 36.81 -5.63 -15.69
C SER A 52 37.91 -5.09 -16.60
N GLY A 53 37.91 -3.80 -16.96
CA GLY A 53 38.85 -3.19 -17.92
C GLY A 53 38.78 -3.77 -19.34
N SER A 54 38.21 -4.97 -19.48
CA SER A 54 37.88 -5.65 -20.71
C SER A 54 36.55 -5.15 -21.23
N GLN A 55 36.54 -4.81 -22.52
CA GLN A 55 35.36 -4.84 -23.37
C GLN A 55 34.90 -6.31 -23.50
N GLY A 56 34.52 -6.95 -22.38
CA GLY A 56 33.96 -8.29 -22.43
C GLY A 56 32.67 -8.22 -23.24
N ASP A 57 32.65 -8.87 -24.39
CA ASP A 57 31.54 -8.93 -25.37
C ASP A 57 30.18 -9.37 -24.76
N GLU A 58 30.15 -9.77 -23.50
CA GLU A 58 29.02 -10.45 -22.86
C GLU A 58 28.15 -9.58 -21.94
N LEU A 59 28.52 -8.31 -21.67
CA LEU A 59 27.87 -7.54 -20.60
C LEU A 59 26.95 -6.40 -21.06
N TRP A 60 26.67 -6.21 -22.36
CA TRP A 60 25.80 -5.11 -22.80
C TRP A 60 24.50 -5.60 -23.41
N SER A 61 23.39 -4.96 -23.04
CA SER A 61 22.06 -5.30 -23.55
C SER A 61 21.72 -4.50 -24.81
N LEU A 62 21.68 -5.17 -25.96
CA LEU A 62 21.21 -4.56 -27.21
C LEU A 62 19.71 -4.24 -27.18
N LYS A 63 18.95 -4.79 -26.22
CA LYS A 63 17.48 -4.60 -26.12
C LYS A 63 17.09 -3.15 -25.83
N LEU A 64 17.97 -2.38 -25.20
CA LEU A 64 17.71 -0.98 -24.84
C LEU A 64 18.02 -0.02 -26.00
N ILE A 65 18.84 -0.44 -26.97
CA ILE A 65 19.26 0.43 -28.08
C ILE A 65 18.07 1.00 -28.86
N PRO A 66 17.06 0.20 -29.28
CA PRO A 66 15.90 0.72 -30.02
C PRO A 66 15.10 1.79 -29.27
N GLN A 67 15.21 1.85 -27.95
CA GLN A 67 14.47 2.77 -27.08
C GLN A 67 15.18 4.13 -26.97
N CYS A 68 16.44 4.22 -27.38
CA CYS A 68 17.23 5.45 -27.35
C CYS A 68 17.68 5.84 -28.77
N SER A 69 17.07 6.88 -29.34
CA SER A 69 17.37 7.34 -30.71
C SER A 69 18.84 7.72 -30.91
N ALA A 70 19.51 8.24 -29.88
CA ALA A 70 20.94 8.52 -29.90
C ALA A 70 21.78 7.22 -29.92
N ALA A 71 21.36 6.19 -29.17
CA ALA A 71 21.99 4.88 -29.21
C ALA A 71 21.81 4.19 -30.57
N CYS A 72 20.62 4.28 -31.17
CA CYS A 72 20.38 3.77 -32.53
C CYS A 72 21.36 4.37 -33.55
N ARG A 73 21.63 5.68 -33.48
CA ARG A 73 22.59 6.34 -34.38
C ARG A 73 24.00 5.82 -34.20
N LEU A 74 24.45 5.61 -32.96
CA LEU A 74 25.76 5.02 -32.67
C LEU A 74 25.86 3.57 -33.16
N PHE A 75 24.78 2.79 -32.97
CA PHE A 75 24.71 1.40 -33.43
C PHE A 75 24.82 1.31 -34.96
N LEU A 76 24.06 2.12 -35.68
CA LEU A 76 24.10 2.19 -37.15
C LEU A 76 25.43 2.75 -37.68
N ALA A 77 26.15 3.55 -36.89
CA ALA A 77 27.49 4.03 -37.21
C ALA A 77 28.60 2.98 -36.96
N GLY A 78 28.25 1.76 -36.54
CA GLY A 78 29.19 0.67 -36.31
C GLY A 78 29.80 0.64 -34.89
N ASP A 79 29.21 1.35 -33.93
CA ASP A 79 29.68 1.41 -32.53
C ASP A 79 28.62 0.83 -31.56
N PRO A 80 28.42 -0.50 -31.56
CA PRO A 80 27.39 -1.15 -30.75
C PRO A 80 27.67 -1.05 -29.25
N ILE A 81 28.95 -0.94 -28.85
CA ILE A 81 29.36 -0.84 -27.45
C ILE A 81 28.97 0.51 -26.87
N ARG A 82 29.32 1.62 -27.54
CA ARG A 82 28.91 2.95 -27.06
C ARG A 82 27.41 3.15 -27.17
N ALA A 83 26.75 2.55 -28.18
CA ALA A 83 25.31 2.54 -28.27
C ALA A 83 24.66 1.88 -27.04
N ALA A 84 25.10 0.67 -26.67
CA ALA A 84 24.53 -0.05 -25.55
C ALA A 84 24.77 0.66 -24.20
N ARG A 85 25.96 1.23 -23.99
CA ARG A 85 26.27 2.05 -22.80
C ARG A 85 25.40 3.30 -22.71
N LEU A 86 25.21 4.01 -23.82
CA LEU A 86 24.35 5.19 -23.86
C LEU A 86 22.89 4.83 -23.56
N ALA A 87 22.40 3.72 -24.12
CA ALA A 87 21.05 3.24 -23.85
C ALA A 87 20.88 2.83 -22.39
N ALA A 88 21.87 2.15 -21.80
CA ALA A 88 21.86 1.77 -20.39
C ALA A 88 21.90 2.98 -19.44
N ALA A 89 22.77 3.97 -19.72
CA ALA A 89 22.85 5.19 -18.93
C ALA A 89 21.52 5.96 -18.94
N ARG A 90 20.91 6.10 -20.13
CA ARG A 90 19.59 6.71 -20.27
C ARG A 90 18.51 5.95 -19.51
N GLN A 91 18.51 4.61 -19.58
CA GLN A 91 17.56 3.80 -18.82
C GLN A 91 17.73 3.99 -17.30
N ILE A 92 18.96 4.11 -16.80
CA ILE A 92 19.23 4.37 -15.38
C ILE A 92 18.64 5.72 -14.96
N GLU A 93 18.85 6.77 -15.76
CA GLU A 93 18.26 8.10 -15.52
C GLU A 93 16.72 8.04 -15.51
N GLU A 94 16.12 7.42 -16.53
CA GLU A 94 14.66 7.25 -16.63
C GLU A 94 14.08 6.42 -15.47
N ASP A 95 14.80 5.39 -15.01
CA ASP A 95 14.39 4.57 -13.87
C ASP A 95 14.43 5.37 -12.55
N PHE A 96 15.43 6.26 -12.35
CA PHE A 96 15.48 7.15 -11.19
C PHE A 96 14.31 8.15 -11.18
N ASP A 97 14.09 8.84 -12.31
CA ASP A 97 12.99 9.81 -12.45
C ASP A 97 11.62 9.14 -12.24
N SER A 98 11.45 7.94 -12.79
CA SER A 98 10.22 7.15 -12.63
C SER A 98 10.01 6.72 -11.18
N LEU A 99 11.06 6.28 -10.46
CA LEU A 99 10.97 5.95 -9.05
C LEU A 99 10.62 7.16 -8.18
N GLU A 100 11.24 8.31 -8.42
CA GLU A 100 10.92 9.55 -7.70
C GLU A 100 9.44 9.91 -7.86
N SER A 101 8.93 9.88 -9.10
CA SER A 101 7.52 10.13 -9.38
C SER A 101 6.58 9.12 -8.69
N ILE A 102 6.94 7.83 -8.68
CA ILE A 102 6.13 6.79 -8.03
C ILE A 102 6.14 6.96 -6.50
N LEU A 103 7.29 7.24 -5.90
CA LEU A 103 7.40 7.49 -4.46
C LEU A 103 6.59 8.71 -4.03
N GLN A 104 6.59 9.78 -4.84
CA GLN A 104 5.72 10.92 -4.62
C GLN A 104 4.24 10.54 -4.68
N SER A 105 3.83 9.70 -5.63
CA SER A 105 2.45 9.20 -5.72
C SER A 105 2.05 8.34 -4.51
N LEU A 106 2.98 7.54 -3.96
CA LEU A 106 2.76 6.81 -2.71
C LEU A 106 2.59 7.77 -1.53
N GLN A 107 3.41 8.81 -1.44
CA GLN A 107 3.29 9.85 -0.42
C GLN A 107 1.93 10.57 -0.48
N GLU A 108 1.44 10.89 -1.68
CA GLU A 108 0.10 11.46 -1.88
C GLU A 108 -1.00 10.50 -1.39
N CYS A 109 -0.82 9.19 -1.57
CA CYS A 109 -1.74 8.19 -1.03
C CYS A 109 -1.75 8.21 0.50
N VAL A 110 -0.58 8.33 1.14
CA VAL A 110 -0.47 8.47 2.61
C VAL A 110 -1.24 9.71 3.08
N GLU A 111 -1.02 10.86 2.46
CA GLU A 111 -1.72 12.10 2.80
C GLU A 111 -3.24 12.00 2.62
N SER A 112 -3.68 11.28 1.59
CA SER A 112 -5.10 11.02 1.33
C SER A 112 -5.73 10.21 2.48
N VAL A 113 -5.06 9.13 2.90
CA VAL A 113 -5.51 8.30 4.03
C VAL A 113 -5.49 9.12 5.33
N GLU A 114 -4.43 9.88 5.59
CA GLU A 114 -4.34 10.76 6.77
C GLU A 114 -5.51 11.74 6.88
N LYS A 115 -5.86 12.40 5.77
CA LYS A 115 -7.02 13.30 5.72
C LYS A 115 -8.31 12.54 6.01
N ALA A 116 -8.44 11.29 5.54
CA ALA A 116 -9.57 10.43 5.84
C ALA A 116 -9.66 10.08 7.34
N VAL A 117 -8.54 9.71 7.95
CA VAL A 117 -8.44 9.38 9.38
C VAL A 117 -8.75 10.59 10.26
N GLN A 118 -8.25 11.78 9.90
CA GLN A 118 -8.58 13.02 10.60
C GLN A 118 -10.08 13.34 10.52
N ARG A 119 -10.71 13.10 9.36
CA ARG A 119 -12.16 13.26 9.19
C ARG A 119 -12.95 12.24 10.01
N LEU A 120 -12.49 10.99 10.11
CA LEU A 120 -13.06 10.00 11.03
C LEU A 120 -12.99 10.51 12.48
N ALA A 121 -11.82 10.93 12.94
CA ALA A 121 -11.66 11.48 14.29
C ALA A 121 -12.59 12.69 14.57
N ALA A 122 -12.83 13.54 13.57
CA ALA A 122 -13.78 14.65 13.66
C ALA A 122 -15.25 14.18 13.75
N LEU A 123 -15.65 13.15 12.98
CA LEU A 123 -16.99 12.56 13.07
C LEU A 123 -17.28 12.00 14.46
N ARG A 124 -16.28 11.43 15.13
CA ARG A 124 -16.38 10.99 16.54
C ARG A 124 -16.80 12.14 17.45
N LYS A 125 -16.16 13.30 17.30
CA LYS A 125 -16.39 14.48 18.16
C LYS A 125 -17.81 15.03 17.99
N LEU A 126 -18.42 14.87 16.81
CA LEU A 126 -19.82 15.25 16.56
C LEU A 126 -20.84 14.32 17.25
N LYS A 127 -20.46 13.09 17.56
CA LYS A 127 -21.31 12.10 18.25
C LYS A 127 -21.42 12.34 19.76
N VAL A 128 -20.50 13.10 20.36
CA VAL A 128 -20.40 13.26 21.82
C VAL A 128 -21.28 14.42 22.29
N ASN A 129 -22.56 14.13 22.54
CA ASN A 129 -23.27 14.73 23.66
C ASN A 129 -23.21 13.67 24.79
N PRO A 130 -22.38 13.86 25.84
CA PRO A 130 -21.98 12.77 26.74
C PRO A 130 -23.09 12.30 27.71
N THR A 131 -24.28 12.90 27.71
CA THR A 131 -25.36 12.56 28.65
C THR A 131 -26.47 11.67 28.09
N ALA A 132 -26.41 11.25 26.83
CA ALA A 132 -27.38 10.29 26.31
C ALA A 132 -26.79 9.52 25.13
N ALA A 133 -27.19 8.26 25.01
CA ALA A 133 -27.01 7.40 23.85
C ALA A 133 -25.75 6.50 23.84
N ALA A 134 -25.93 5.31 24.45
CA ALA A 134 -25.77 4.09 23.65
C ALA A 134 -26.41 4.31 22.27
N ILE A 135 -25.82 3.83 21.20
CA ILE A 135 -26.48 3.86 19.89
C ILE A 135 -27.71 2.95 20.01
N VAL A 136 -28.85 3.54 20.36
CA VAL A 136 -30.14 2.87 20.46
C VAL A 136 -30.65 2.71 19.03
N PRO A 137 -30.92 1.48 18.56
CA PRO A 137 -31.75 1.31 17.38
C PRO A 137 -33.13 1.90 17.71
N ALA A 138 -33.58 2.83 16.87
CA ALA A 138 -34.91 3.40 16.98
C ALA A 138 -35.96 2.28 16.92
N SER A 139 -36.58 2.02 18.07
CA SER A 139 -37.83 1.29 18.31
C SER A 139 -37.98 -0.16 17.85
N PRO A 140 -38.61 -1.02 18.69
CA PRO A 140 -39.18 -2.27 18.22
C PRO A 140 -40.45 -1.94 17.41
N LEU A 141 -40.42 -2.20 16.10
CA LEU A 141 -41.65 -2.29 15.31
C LEU A 141 -42.41 -3.54 15.77
N ILE A 142 -43.32 -3.35 16.72
CA ILE A 142 -44.41 -4.29 16.94
C ILE A 142 -45.25 -4.27 15.66
N SER A 143 -45.24 -5.38 14.91
CA SER A 143 -46.29 -5.65 13.93
C SER A 143 -47.08 -6.89 14.40
N PRO A 144 -48.40 -6.77 14.59
CA PRO A 144 -49.25 -7.87 15.05
C PRO A 144 -49.69 -8.72 13.85
N SER A 145 -49.19 -9.95 13.73
CA SER A 145 -49.79 -10.92 12.81
C SER A 145 -50.84 -11.77 13.53
N ARG A 146 -52.10 -11.50 13.22
CA ARG A 146 -53.31 -12.12 13.76
C ARG A 146 -53.67 -13.37 12.93
N ARG A 147 -53.48 -14.55 13.55
CA ARG A 147 -54.25 -15.83 13.44
C ARG A 147 -54.26 -16.63 12.12
N LYS A 148 -53.77 -17.89 12.21
CA LYS A 148 -54.60 -19.12 12.15
C LYS A 148 -53.90 -20.30 12.83
N ALA A 149 -54.68 -21.06 13.59
CA ALA A 149 -54.26 -22.07 14.56
C ALA A 149 -54.03 -23.48 13.96
N LYS A 150 -53.13 -24.27 14.57
CA LYS A 150 -53.39 -25.70 14.87
C LYS A 150 -52.47 -26.25 15.97
N ARG A 151 -53.13 -26.64 17.08
CA ARG A 151 -52.77 -27.53 18.21
C ARG A 151 -51.38 -28.20 18.27
N GLY A 152 -50.77 -28.08 19.45
CA GLY A 152 -50.16 -29.22 20.17
C GLY A 152 -48.82 -28.90 20.83
N GLY A 153 -48.72 -29.07 22.16
CA GLY A 153 -47.42 -29.23 22.84
C GLY A 153 -47.18 -28.29 24.01
N ASN A 154 -47.57 -28.73 25.19
CA ASN A 154 -47.32 -28.10 26.49
C ASN A 154 -45.85 -28.34 26.92
N ARG A 155 -45.06 -27.29 27.20
CA ARG A 155 -44.03 -27.28 28.28
C ARG A 155 -43.40 -25.88 28.48
N LYS A 156 -43.24 -25.58 29.76
CA LYS A 156 -42.72 -24.37 30.42
C LYS A 156 -41.25 -24.06 30.14
N ASP A 157 -40.97 -22.76 30.21
CA ASP A 157 -39.82 -22.03 30.77
C ASP A 157 -38.40 -22.43 30.32
N GLY A 158 -37.68 -21.46 29.75
CA GLY A 158 -36.26 -21.58 29.49
C GLY A 158 -35.75 -20.48 28.56
N ASP A 159 -35.58 -19.31 29.15
CA ASP A 159 -34.81 -18.17 28.67
C ASP A 159 -33.52 -18.56 27.92
N GLY A 160 -33.17 -17.80 26.88
CA GLY A 160 -31.98 -18.06 26.07
C GLY A 160 -32.18 -17.91 24.57
N GLY A 161 -32.98 -16.94 24.14
CA GLY A 161 -32.83 -16.37 22.81
C GLY A 161 -31.43 -15.77 22.67
N ARG A 162 -30.44 -16.59 22.30
CA ARG A 162 -29.20 -16.10 21.69
C ARG A 162 -29.54 -15.59 20.30
N ALA A 163 -30.18 -14.42 20.25
CA ALA A 163 -29.90 -13.49 19.17
C ALA A 163 -28.39 -13.22 19.25
N LEU A 164 -27.65 -13.62 18.21
CA LEU A 164 -26.27 -13.26 18.00
C LEU A 164 -26.19 -11.72 18.01
N MET A 165 -25.93 -11.16 19.19
CA MET A 165 -25.62 -9.75 19.37
C MET A 165 -24.38 -9.48 18.53
N ALA A 166 -24.55 -8.83 17.38
CA ALA A 166 -23.44 -8.29 16.61
C ALA A 166 -22.60 -7.44 17.57
N GLN A 167 -21.40 -7.93 17.88
CA GLN A 167 -20.49 -7.23 18.78
C GLN A 167 -20.11 -5.93 18.09
N HIS A 168 -20.57 -4.82 18.64
CA HIS A 168 -20.32 -3.50 18.07
C HIS A 168 -18.82 -3.21 18.13
N VAL A 169 -18.19 -2.96 16.98
CA VAL A 169 -16.80 -2.51 16.92
C VAL A 169 -16.68 -1.15 17.62
N PRO A 170 -15.89 -1.02 18.70
CA PRO A 170 -15.73 0.25 19.38
C PRO A 170 -15.05 1.28 18.46
N TRP A 171 -15.51 2.54 18.52
CA TRP A 171 -14.88 3.61 17.75
C TRP A 171 -13.38 3.77 18.05
N SER A 172 -12.97 3.49 19.29
CA SER A 172 -11.54 3.49 19.68
C SER A 172 -10.74 2.50 18.84
N VAL A 173 -11.24 1.27 18.66
CA VAL A 173 -10.56 0.24 17.85
C VAL A 173 -10.44 0.69 16.40
N LEU A 174 -11.51 1.26 15.84
CA LEU A 174 -11.48 1.79 14.48
C LEU A 174 -10.44 2.91 14.31
N GLN A 175 -10.39 3.83 15.28
CA GLN A 175 -9.47 4.95 15.25
C GLN A 175 -8.01 4.49 15.43
N GLU A 176 -7.75 3.56 16.34
CA GLU A 176 -6.43 2.98 16.58
C GLU A 176 -5.90 2.25 15.33
N GLU A 177 -6.71 1.41 14.69
CA GLU A 177 -6.29 0.72 13.46
C GLU A 177 -6.11 1.68 12.29
N ALA A 178 -6.91 2.74 12.20
CA ALA A 178 -6.76 3.77 11.17
C ALA A 178 -5.46 4.58 11.35
N GLU A 179 -5.13 4.95 12.58
CA GLU A 179 -3.86 5.61 12.91
C GLU A 179 -2.65 4.66 12.69
N ALA A 180 -2.79 3.38 13.05
CA ALA A 180 -1.78 2.36 12.80
C ALA A 180 -1.55 2.11 11.29
N LEU A 181 -2.60 2.17 10.46
CA LEU A 181 -2.45 2.10 9.01
C LEU A 181 -1.62 3.27 8.48
N VAL A 182 -1.92 4.51 8.90
CA VAL A 182 -1.15 5.70 8.52
C VAL A 182 0.33 5.53 8.89
N HIS A 183 0.61 5.04 10.09
CA HIS A 183 1.98 4.80 10.54
C HIS A 183 2.70 3.81 9.62
N ARG A 184 2.10 2.65 9.35
CA ARG A 184 2.68 1.62 8.47
C ARG A 184 2.90 2.13 7.05
N LEU A 185 1.99 2.96 6.52
CA LEU A 185 2.14 3.59 5.21
C LEU A 185 3.37 4.53 5.16
N ARG A 186 3.53 5.38 6.17
CA ARG A 186 4.71 6.28 6.28
C ARG A 186 6.01 5.49 6.37
N GLU A 187 6.02 4.43 7.18
CA GLU A 187 7.18 3.55 7.34
C GLU A 187 7.56 2.86 6.03
N ASP A 188 6.59 2.37 5.25
CA ASP A 188 6.86 1.76 3.94
C ASP A 188 7.47 2.75 2.95
N VAL A 189 6.93 3.98 2.85
CA VAL A 189 7.51 5.03 1.98
C VAL A 189 8.94 5.36 2.40
N ALA A 190 9.16 5.64 3.70
CA ALA A 190 10.48 5.96 4.22
C ALA A 190 11.49 4.82 4.03
N PHE A 191 11.03 3.57 4.16
CA PHE A 191 11.82 2.38 3.90
C PHE A 191 12.25 2.30 2.44
N ARG A 192 11.31 2.48 1.50
CA ARG A 192 11.59 2.50 0.05
C ARG A 192 12.56 3.61 -0.33
N GLU A 193 12.39 4.81 0.18
CA GLU A 193 13.35 5.91 0.00
C GLU A 193 14.74 5.55 0.54
N GLY A 194 14.80 4.85 1.68
CA GLY A 194 16.02 4.27 2.22
C GLY A 194 16.69 3.28 1.26
N LEU A 195 15.91 2.37 0.66
CA LEU A 195 16.39 1.40 -0.32
C LEU A 195 16.92 2.05 -1.61
N VAL A 196 16.28 3.12 -2.10
CA VAL A 196 16.80 3.90 -3.25
C VAL A 196 18.14 4.52 -2.91
N ARG A 197 18.26 5.18 -1.74
CA ARG A 197 19.53 5.78 -1.28
C ARG A 197 20.64 4.74 -1.07
N ALA A 198 20.28 3.52 -0.67
CA ALA A 198 21.24 2.43 -0.46
C ALA A 198 21.72 1.78 -1.77
N LEU A 199 20.98 1.90 -2.88
CA LEU A 199 21.23 1.11 -4.08
C LEU A 199 22.59 1.42 -4.74
N VAL A 200 22.89 2.69 -5.00
CA VAL A 200 24.15 3.09 -5.66
C VAL A 200 25.37 2.71 -4.80
N PRO A 201 25.45 3.06 -3.50
CA PRO A 201 26.57 2.62 -2.66
C PRO A 201 26.73 1.10 -2.59
N THR A 202 25.63 0.36 -2.56
CA THR A 202 25.66 -1.12 -2.48
C THR A 202 26.20 -1.74 -3.77
N THR A 203 25.77 -1.23 -4.93
CA THR A 203 26.32 -1.65 -6.23
C THR A 203 27.82 -1.32 -6.33
N ALA A 204 28.26 -0.15 -5.87
CA ALA A 204 29.68 0.22 -5.87
C ALA A 204 30.54 -0.67 -4.95
N ASN A 205 30.03 -1.02 -3.75
CA ASN A 205 30.75 -1.82 -2.77
C ASN A 205 30.87 -3.30 -3.17
N THR A 206 29.80 -3.89 -3.69
CA THR A 206 29.82 -5.26 -4.23
C THR A 206 30.83 -5.41 -5.36
N VAL A 207 30.94 -4.39 -6.21
CA VAL A 207 31.93 -4.36 -7.28
C VAL A 207 33.33 -4.21 -6.72
N SER A 208 33.55 -3.40 -5.68
CA SER A 208 34.89 -3.11 -5.14
C SER A 208 35.59 -4.30 -4.46
N GLY A 209 34.87 -5.36 -4.07
CA GLY A 209 35.47 -6.58 -3.51
C GLY A 209 36.11 -6.40 -2.13
N GLY A 210 35.66 -5.41 -1.37
CA GLY A 210 36.16 -5.11 -0.03
C GLY A 210 35.68 -6.15 0.98
N SER A 211 36.52 -7.14 1.27
CA SER A 211 36.41 -7.96 2.48
C SER A 211 36.64 -7.06 3.71
N GLY A 212 35.59 -6.66 4.42
CA GLY A 212 35.76 -6.09 5.76
C GLY A 212 34.73 -5.09 6.25
N GLU A 213 33.87 -4.53 5.40
CA GLU A 213 32.81 -3.62 5.85
C GLU A 213 31.44 -4.25 5.70
N ILE A 214 30.61 -4.02 6.73
CA ILE A 214 29.25 -4.52 6.94
C ILE A 214 28.57 -4.78 5.59
N ASP A 215 28.33 -6.06 5.30
CA ASP A 215 27.61 -6.52 4.13
C ASP A 215 26.25 -5.83 4.10
N ARG A 216 26.13 -4.72 3.35
CA ARG A 216 24.87 -3.99 3.14
C ARG A 216 23.92 -4.77 2.22
N GLY A 217 24.21 -6.05 1.98
CA GLY A 217 23.49 -6.95 1.12
C GLY A 217 23.94 -6.82 -0.33
N SER A 218 23.60 -7.80 -1.14
CA SER A 218 23.72 -7.68 -2.59
C SER A 218 22.57 -6.81 -3.15
N PRO A 219 22.69 -6.19 -4.33
CA PRO A 219 21.57 -5.50 -4.96
C PRO A 219 20.33 -6.40 -5.12
N GLN A 220 20.52 -7.72 -5.26
CA GLN A 220 19.43 -8.70 -5.24
C GLN A 220 18.71 -8.77 -3.90
N TYR A 221 19.44 -8.63 -2.78
CA TYR A 221 18.86 -8.54 -1.44
C TYR A 221 18.03 -7.26 -1.29
N LEU A 222 18.50 -6.12 -1.80
CA LEU A 222 17.71 -4.88 -1.81
C LEU A 222 16.42 -5.04 -2.64
N CYS A 223 16.47 -5.69 -3.80
CA CYS A 223 15.27 -6.00 -4.59
C CYS A 223 14.31 -6.95 -3.85
N PHE A 224 14.84 -7.92 -3.09
CA PHE A 224 14.02 -8.78 -2.24
C PHE A 224 13.31 -7.96 -1.16
N LEU A 225 14.04 -7.13 -0.42
CA LEU A 225 13.46 -6.24 0.61
C LEU A 225 12.40 -5.30 0.03
N TRP A 226 12.63 -4.74 -1.17
CA TRP A 226 11.66 -3.88 -1.85
C TRP A 226 10.34 -4.58 -2.10
N ARG A 227 10.41 -5.85 -2.53
CA ARG A 227 9.23 -6.69 -2.77
C ARG A 227 8.56 -7.05 -1.47
N GLU A 228 9.27 -7.39 -0.41
CA GLU A 228 8.64 -7.79 0.86
C GLU A 228 7.99 -6.62 1.61
N ALA A 229 8.44 -5.38 1.40
CA ALA A 229 7.94 -4.20 2.10
C ALA A 229 6.42 -4.02 2.04
N HIS A 230 5.78 -4.40 0.92
CA HIS A 230 4.32 -4.24 0.76
C HIS A 230 3.49 -5.02 1.80
N GLN A 231 4.03 -6.11 2.33
CA GLN A 231 3.34 -6.96 3.32
C GLN A 231 3.21 -6.27 4.70
N ILE A 232 3.96 -5.17 4.93
CA ILE A 232 3.99 -4.47 6.21
C ILE A 232 2.73 -3.62 6.42
N VAL A 233 2.15 -3.08 5.34
CA VAL A 233 1.06 -2.10 5.39
C VAL A 233 -0.23 -2.68 5.97
N LYS A 234 -0.54 -3.95 5.67
CA LYS A 234 -1.70 -4.70 6.21
C LYS A 234 -3.01 -3.91 6.17
N TRP A 235 -3.46 -3.57 4.97
CA TRP A 235 -4.71 -2.85 4.72
C TRP A 235 -5.94 -3.58 5.27
N GLU A 236 -5.89 -4.91 5.28
CA GLU A 236 -6.97 -5.81 5.66
C GLU A 236 -7.49 -5.53 7.07
N ASN A 237 -6.61 -5.24 8.03
CA ASN A 237 -6.99 -4.94 9.41
C ASN A 237 -8.05 -3.83 9.53
N LEU A 238 -7.96 -2.79 8.70
CA LEU A 238 -8.91 -1.67 8.73
C LEU A 238 -10.13 -1.93 7.83
N LEU A 239 -9.93 -2.62 6.72
CA LEU A 239 -11.00 -2.92 5.77
C LEU A 239 -11.97 -3.98 6.33
N ASP A 240 -11.48 -4.98 7.05
CA ASP A 240 -12.33 -5.98 7.70
C ASP A 240 -13.22 -5.34 8.77
N LEU A 241 -12.69 -4.36 9.52
CA LEU A 241 -13.47 -3.56 10.47
C LEU A 241 -14.53 -2.71 9.78
N THR A 242 -14.25 -2.25 8.55
CA THR A 242 -15.17 -1.46 7.74
C THR A 242 -16.36 -2.29 7.27
N GLU A 243 -16.11 -3.52 6.83
CA GLU A 243 -17.16 -4.46 6.41
C GLU A 243 -18.13 -4.76 7.55
N HIS A 244 -17.60 -5.01 8.76
CA HIS A 244 -18.42 -5.23 9.96
C HIS A 244 -19.31 -4.02 10.30
N VAL A 245 -18.82 -2.78 10.14
CA VAL A 245 -19.62 -1.57 10.40
C VAL A 245 -20.70 -1.38 9.33
N CYS A 246 -20.42 -1.72 8.07
CA CYS A 246 -21.40 -1.66 6.98
C CYS A 246 -22.51 -2.70 7.16
N GLU A 247 -22.18 -3.93 7.55
CA GLU A 247 -23.17 -4.98 7.79
C GLU A 247 -24.12 -4.64 8.94
N VAL A 248 -23.61 -4.10 10.05
CA VAL A 248 -24.41 -3.73 11.22
C VAL A 248 -25.31 -2.51 10.97
N THR A 249 -24.94 -1.63 10.03
CA THR A 249 -25.76 -0.44 9.69
C THR A 249 -26.79 -0.70 8.59
N ALA A 250 -26.71 -1.83 7.88
CA ALA A 250 -27.67 -2.24 6.85
C ALA A 250 -28.85 -3.06 7.39
N THR A 251 -28.76 -3.57 8.62
CA THR A 251 -29.80 -4.30 9.36
C THR A 251 -30.61 -3.40 10.28
#